data_AF-A0A2T6FRW8-F1
#
_entry.id   AF-A0A2T6FRW8-F1
#
_cell.length_a   1.000
_cell.length_b   1.000
_cell.length_c   1.000
_cell.angle_alpha   90.00
_cell.angle_beta   90.00
_cell.angle_gamma   90.00
#
_symmetry.space_group_name_H-M   'P 1'
#
loop_
_entity.id
_entity.type
_entity.pdbx_description
1 polymer ?
#
loop_
_entity_poly.entity_id
_entity_poly.type
_entity_poly.pdbx_seq_one_letter_code
_entity_poly.pdbx_strand_id
1 'polypeptide(L)'
;MKIRYYLHNLFNCRIGQEISYLSVLGKPVERLFFDSLISLDDIYKHVFLENKKTWQFKLPVNKHTFRYLGVEREVRQYNNIDDAIKDLNILFTIYGTVFIWCDAFYLPRKRSEHGKHSVMLHSLEGYQKALIQDYEPYYYGYIPYEVFRIAFESVSNTQVTVFNKVSLYNDLESLIFIKEKYKEFLTGVSQNYEMFDLIIDNTQVVLENENLLKCYDQALPLLSGSRYLFAKFHEQVLGSPTNSTIVELLMSNYRESLIIKNILLKYSFTRKIDLNGLKTRVISLCNNEKKLLNILLN
;
A
#
# COMPACT_ATOMS: atom_id res chain seq x y z
N MET A 1 12.55 -4.24 17.85
CA MET A 1 12.38 -4.99 16.58
C MET A 1 12.14 -4.00 15.45
N LYS A 2 12.98 -4.00 14.40
CA LYS A 2 12.86 -3.04 13.29
C LYS A 2 11.85 -3.59 12.28
N ILE A 3 10.63 -3.07 12.30
CA ILE A 3 9.56 -3.51 11.40
C ILE A 3 9.88 -3.01 9.99
N ARG A 4 9.95 -3.91 9.01
CA ARG A 4 10.05 -3.54 7.59
C ARG A 4 8.68 -3.06 7.16
N TYR A 5 8.48 -1.74 7.16
CA TYR A 5 7.21 -1.16 6.76
C TYR A 5 7.08 -1.24 5.24
N TYR A 6 6.11 -2.03 4.73
CA TYR A 6 5.83 -2.17 3.29
C TYR A 6 5.03 -0.97 2.75
N LEU A 7 5.28 0.24 3.27
CA LEU A 7 4.63 1.45 2.80
C LEU A 7 5.37 1.99 1.60
N HIS A 8 5.15 1.30 0.50
CA HIS A 8 5.26 1.92 -0.80
C HIS A 8 3.85 2.34 -1.14
N ASN A 9 3.63 3.64 -1.33
CA ASN A 9 2.78 4.36 -2.30
C ASN A 9 1.51 3.72 -2.92
N LEU A 10 1.36 2.41 -2.87
CA LEU A 10 0.22 1.62 -3.29
C LEU A 10 -0.75 1.31 -2.14
N PHE A 11 -0.27 0.86 -0.98
CA PHE A 11 -1.18 0.45 0.11
C PHE A 11 -1.74 1.63 0.89
N ASN A 12 -3.01 1.54 1.29
CA ASN A 12 -3.54 2.44 2.33
C ASN A 12 -2.91 2.10 3.70
N CYS A 13 -3.04 3.04 4.66
CA CYS A 13 -2.42 2.92 5.99
C CYS A 13 -2.75 1.58 6.67
N ARG A 14 -3.99 1.11 6.50
CA ARG A 14 -4.50 -0.12 7.09
C ARG A 14 -3.82 -1.37 6.53
N ILE A 15 -3.86 -1.56 5.21
CA ILE A 15 -3.28 -2.75 4.57
C ILE A 15 -1.76 -2.77 4.76
N GLY A 16 -1.10 -1.61 4.69
CA GLY A 16 0.33 -1.49 4.96
C GLY A 16 0.71 -1.90 6.39
N GLN A 17 -0.08 -1.50 7.38
CA GLN A 17 0.08 -1.92 8.79
C GLN A 17 -0.13 -3.43 8.97
N GLU A 18 -1.21 -3.98 8.40
CA GLU A 18 -1.54 -5.41 8.48
C GLU A 18 -0.42 -6.29 7.90
N ILE A 19 0.05 -5.96 6.69
CA ILE A 19 1.15 -6.68 6.04
C ILE A 19 2.44 -6.59 6.85
N SER A 20 2.76 -5.40 7.37
CA SER A 20 4.00 -5.20 8.14
C SER A 20 3.99 -5.98 9.46
N TYR A 21 2.84 -6.04 10.13
CA TYR A 21 2.63 -6.86 11.31
C TYR A 21 2.73 -8.35 11.01
N LEU A 22 2.09 -8.84 9.95
CA LEU A 22 2.15 -10.25 9.57
C LEU A 22 3.57 -10.67 9.17
N SER A 23 4.32 -9.79 8.48
CA SER A 23 5.73 -10.02 8.14
C SER A 23 6.58 -10.19 9.41
N VAL A 24 6.35 -9.35 10.41
CA VAL A 24 6.98 -9.44 11.73
C VAL A 24 6.67 -10.76 12.43
N LEU A 25 5.45 -11.29 12.28
CA LEU A 25 5.06 -12.61 12.79
C LEU A 25 5.63 -13.77 11.95
N GLY A 26 6.53 -13.51 11.01
CA GLY A 26 7.15 -14.51 10.16
C GLY A 26 6.22 -15.07 9.08
N LYS A 27 5.12 -14.38 8.75
CA LYS A 27 4.26 -14.78 7.64
C LYS A 27 4.88 -14.40 6.28
N PRO A 28 4.74 -15.25 5.25
CA PRO A 28 5.31 -15.02 3.93
C PRO A 28 4.48 -14.01 3.13
N VAL A 29 4.42 -12.75 3.58
CA VAL A 29 3.49 -11.73 3.07
C VAL A 29 3.67 -11.41 1.59
N GLU A 30 4.85 -11.68 1.02
CA GLU A 30 5.13 -11.52 -0.40
C GLU A 30 4.21 -12.36 -1.30
N ARG A 31 3.63 -13.44 -0.75
CA ARG A 31 2.59 -14.24 -1.41
C ARG A 31 1.33 -13.46 -1.73
N LEU A 32 1.09 -12.33 -1.07
CA LEU A 32 -0.06 -11.46 -1.35
C LEU A 32 0.16 -10.53 -2.55
N PHE A 33 1.34 -10.56 -3.18
CA PHE A 33 1.72 -9.63 -4.25
C PHE A 33 1.68 -10.25 -5.66
N PHE A 34 1.07 -11.44 -5.81
CA PHE A 34 1.07 -12.19 -7.08
C PHE A 34 0.31 -11.48 -8.22
N ASP A 35 -0.58 -10.56 -7.89
CA ASP A 35 -1.43 -9.76 -8.77
C ASP A 35 -1.17 -8.25 -8.56
N SER A 36 -0.02 -7.89 -8.00
CA SER A 36 0.33 -6.49 -7.75
C SER A 36 0.83 -5.73 -8.96
N LEU A 37 0.95 -6.35 -10.15
CA LEU A 37 1.31 -5.69 -11.41
C LEU A 37 0.08 -4.98 -12.02
N ILE A 38 -0.24 -3.80 -11.49
CA ILE A 38 -1.39 -3.01 -11.92
C ILE A 38 -1.16 -2.51 -13.35
N SER A 39 -2.19 -2.62 -14.20
CA SER A 39 -2.14 -2.11 -15.57
C SER A 39 -2.02 -0.58 -15.59
N LEU A 40 -1.38 -0.04 -16.63
CA LEU A 40 -1.31 1.40 -16.81
C LEU A 40 -2.71 1.99 -17.09
N ASP A 41 -3.57 1.22 -17.73
CA ASP A 41 -4.97 1.54 -18.03
C ASP A 41 -5.77 1.76 -16.75
N ASP A 42 -5.63 0.86 -15.76
CA ASP A 42 -6.32 0.98 -14.49
C ASP A 42 -5.83 2.21 -13.71
N ILE A 43 -4.53 2.49 -13.73
CA ILE A 43 -3.96 3.68 -13.11
C ILE A 43 -4.48 4.94 -13.81
N TYR A 44 -4.45 4.97 -15.14
CA TYR A 44 -4.91 6.08 -15.95
C TYR A 44 -6.40 6.34 -15.74
N LYS A 45 -7.23 5.31 -15.84
CA LYS A 45 -8.67 5.39 -15.57
C LYS A 45 -8.96 5.92 -14.17
N HIS A 46 -8.36 5.34 -13.14
CA HIS A 46 -8.62 5.73 -11.75
C HIS A 46 -8.21 7.17 -11.46
N VAL A 47 -7.04 7.59 -11.95
CA VAL A 47 -6.46 8.89 -11.57
C VAL A 47 -6.84 10.01 -12.55
N PHE A 48 -6.74 9.77 -13.87
CA PHE A 48 -6.94 10.81 -14.88
C PHE A 48 -8.40 10.92 -15.31
N LEU A 49 -9.11 9.79 -15.47
CA LEU A 49 -10.50 9.82 -15.94
C LEU A 49 -11.50 9.98 -14.78
N GLU A 50 -11.27 9.26 -13.67
CA GLU A 50 -12.17 9.26 -12.51
C GLU A 50 -11.78 10.27 -11.42
N ASN A 51 -10.59 10.88 -11.51
CA ASN A 51 -10.05 11.83 -10.52
C ASN A 51 -10.10 11.31 -9.07
N LYS A 52 -9.90 10.00 -8.89
CA LYS A 52 -9.88 9.37 -7.57
C LYS A 52 -8.49 9.43 -6.95
N LYS A 53 -8.46 9.51 -5.62
CA LYS A 53 -7.20 9.54 -4.86
C LYS A 53 -6.53 8.17 -4.83
N THR A 54 -5.20 8.15 -4.68
CA THR A 54 -4.42 6.91 -4.58
C THR A 54 -4.95 5.94 -3.50
N TRP A 55 -5.36 6.46 -2.33
CA TRP A 55 -5.87 5.63 -1.23
C TRP A 55 -7.24 4.97 -1.52
N GLN A 56 -7.95 5.40 -2.57
CA GLN A 56 -9.20 4.81 -3.05
C GLN A 56 -8.96 3.69 -4.08
N PHE A 57 -7.71 3.50 -4.51
CA PHE A 57 -7.39 2.49 -5.53
C PHE A 57 -7.73 1.10 -5.00
N LYS A 58 -8.45 0.31 -5.80
CA LYS A 58 -8.82 -1.05 -5.41
C LYS A 58 -7.58 -1.93 -5.45
N LEU A 59 -7.12 -2.33 -4.27
CA LEU A 59 -5.94 -3.15 -4.13
C LEU A 59 -6.27 -4.62 -4.39
N PRO A 60 -5.29 -5.38 -4.92
CA PRO A 60 -5.43 -6.82 -5.09
C PRO A 60 -5.60 -7.58 -3.75
N VAL A 61 -5.00 -7.05 -2.68
CA VAL A 61 -5.12 -7.59 -1.33
C VAL A 61 -6.50 -7.29 -0.76
N ASN A 62 -7.27 -8.35 -0.46
CA ASN A 62 -8.60 -8.25 0.14
C ASN A 62 -8.72 -9.12 1.40
N LYS A 63 -9.89 -9.10 2.05
CA LYS A 63 -10.09 -9.83 3.32
C LYS A 63 -9.83 -11.35 3.21
N HIS A 64 -10.01 -11.93 2.03
CA HIS A 64 -9.84 -13.37 1.79
C HIS A 64 -8.39 -13.75 1.46
N THR A 65 -7.59 -12.82 0.92
CA THR A 65 -6.21 -13.12 0.49
C THR A 65 -5.30 -13.45 1.68
N PHE A 66 -5.61 -12.94 2.89
CA PHE A 66 -4.87 -13.28 4.11
C PHE A 66 -4.89 -14.78 4.44
N ARG A 67 -5.91 -15.52 3.99
CA ARG A 67 -5.98 -16.97 4.18
C ARG A 67 -4.82 -17.70 3.48
N TYR A 68 -4.24 -17.12 2.44
CA TYR A 68 -3.05 -17.66 1.78
C TYR A 68 -1.79 -17.63 2.67
N LEU A 69 -1.84 -16.90 3.79
CA LEU A 69 -0.78 -16.84 4.81
C LEU A 69 -1.11 -17.70 6.05
N GLY A 70 -2.20 -18.46 5.99
CA GLY A 70 -2.71 -19.24 7.12
C GLY A 70 -3.25 -18.38 8.25
N VAL A 71 -3.72 -17.18 7.93
CA VAL A 71 -4.40 -16.30 8.87
C VAL A 71 -5.74 -15.83 8.34
N GLU A 72 -6.67 -15.56 9.25
CA GLU A 72 -7.97 -14.98 8.92
C GLU A 72 -8.15 -13.66 9.65
N ARG A 73 -8.59 -12.65 8.90
CA ARG A 73 -8.90 -11.34 9.45
C ARG A 73 -10.25 -11.39 10.16
N GLU A 74 -10.25 -11.21 11.48
CA GLU A 74 -11.46 -11.05 12.28
C GLU A 74 -11.71 -9.56 12.50
N VAL A 75 -12.93 -9.10 12.24
CA VAL A 75 -13.33 -7.69 12.44
C VAL A 75 -14.47 -7.66 13.44
N ARG A 76 -14.25 -6.99 14.57
CA ARG A 76 -15.26 -6.71 15.59
C ARG A 76 -15.68 -5.25 15.50
N GLN A 77 -16.96 -4.98 15.71
CA GLN A 77 -17.53 -3.64 15.68
C GLN A 77 -17.99 -3.24 17.07
N TYR A 78 -17.72 -2.00 17.44
CA TYR A 78 -18.10 -1.44 18.73
C TYR A 78 -18.75 -0.07 18.53
N ASN A 79 -19.70 0.27 19.40
CA ASN A 79 -20.39 1.56 19.37
C ASN A 79 -19.60 2.65 20.11
N ASN A 80 -18.87 2.27 21.16
CA ASN A 80 -18.08 3.17 22.02
C ASN A 80 -16.87 2.40 22.60
N ILE A 81 -15.96 3.10 23.28
CA ILE A 81 -14.76 2.44 23.83
C ILE A 81 -15.07 1.56 25.04
N ASP A 82 -16.09 1.90 25.83
CA ASP A 82 -16.45 1.17 27.05
C ASP A 82 -16.93 -0.26 26.74
N ASP A 83 -17.66 -0.42 25.63
CA ASP A 83 -18.06 -1.71 25.08
C ASP A 83 -16.85 -2.54 24.64
N ALA A 84 -15.81 -1.87 24.13
CA ALA A 84 -14.62 -2.53 23.59
C ALA A 84 -13.57 -2.90 24.65
N ILE A 85 -13.50 -2.19 25.78
CA ILE A 85 -12.40 -2.32 26.76
C ILE A 85 -12.19 -3.75 27.25
N LYS A 86 -13.26 -4.46 27.61
CA LYS A 86 -13.15 -5.84 28.12
C LYS A 86 -12.58 -6.78 27.06
N ASP A 87 -13.09 -6.66 25.85
CA ASP A 87 -12.61 -7.43 24.71
C ASP A 87 -11.17 -7.08 24.35
N LEU A 88 -10.82 -5.79 24.30
CA LEU A 88 -9.48 -5.32 23.97
C LEU A 88 -8.43 -5.94 24.88
N ASN A 89 -8.67 -6.03 26.19
CA ASN A 89 -7.75 -6.67 27.13
C ASN A 89 -7.55 -8.17 26.82
N ILE A 90 -8.62 -8.88 26.45
CA ILE A 90 -8.53 -10.28 26.01
C ILE A 90 -7.74 -10.37 24.70
N LEU A 91 -8.03 -9.48 23.73
CA LEU A 91 -7.35 -9.45 22.45
C LEU A 91 -5.84 -9.13 22.59
N PHE A 92 -5.45 -8.20 23.48
CA PHE A 92 -4.04 -7.95 23.75
C PHE A 92 -3.34 -9.18 24.34
N THR A 93 -4.02 -9.91 25.23
CA THR A 93 -3.49 -11.15 25.82
C THR A 93 -3.25 -12.22 24.75
N ILE A 94 -4.14 -12.34 23.77
CA ILE A 94 -4.06 -13.39 22.73
C ILE A 94 -3.14 -12.99 21.56
N TYR A 95 -3.26 -11.75 21.06
CA TYR A 95 -2.64 -11.32 19.81
C TYR A 95 -1.49 -10.31 19.99
N GLY A 96 -1.35 -9.72 21.19
CA GLY A 96 -0.37 -8.68 21.52
C GLY A 96 -0.67 -7.30 20.92
N THR A 97 -1.31 -7.26 19.75
CA THR A 97 -1.63 -6.03 19.03
C THR A 97 -2.98 -6.18 18.35
N VAL A 98 -3.78 -5.12 18.38
CA VAL A 98 -4.97 -4.98 17.54
C VAL A 98 -4.82 -3.77 16.65
N PHE A 99 -5.68 -3.67 15.63
CA PHE A 99 -5.70 -2.51 14.76
C PHE A 99 -7.08 -1.87 14.78
N ILE A 100 -7.12 -0.55 14.89
CA ILE A 100 -8.37 0.19 15.04
C ILE A 100 -8.46 1.28 13.98
N TRP A 101 -9.70 1.66 13.63
CA TRP A 101 -9.95 2.93 12.97
C TRP A 101 -10.25 4.00 14.03
N CYS A 102 -9.68 5.18 13.86
CA CYS A 102 -9.91 6.34 14.71
C CYS A 102 -9.76 7.62 13.89
N ASP A 103 -10.11 8.76 14.47
CA ASP A 103 -9.93 10.06 13.84
C ASP A 103 -8.50 10.57 14.05
N ALA A 104 -7.79 10.77 12.94
CA ALA A 104 -6.42 11.25 12.90
C ALA A 104 -6.23 12.61 13.59
N PHE A 105 -7.25 13.47 13.62
CA PHE A 105 -7.15 14.81 14.18
C PHE A 105 -6.67 14.82 15.64
N TYR A 106 -7.10 13.83 16.42
CA TYR A 106 -6.77 13.70 17.83
C TYR A 106 -5.42 13.01 18.07
N LEU A 107 -4.86 12.37 17.05
CA LEU A 107 -3.60 11.65 17.18
C LEU A 107 -2.39 12.59 17.16
N PRO A 108 -1.29 12.20 17.81
CA PRO A 108 -0.03 12.94 17.72
C PRO A 108 0.37 13.13 16.25
N ARG A 109 0.81 14.36 15.92
CA ARG A 109 1.40 14.72 14.62
C ARG A 109 0.44 14.72 13.41
N LYS A 110 -0.88 14.58 13.60
CA LYS A 110 -1.92 14.68 12.53
C LYS A 110 -3.05 15.68 12.82
N ARG A 111 -2.75 16.79 13.51
CA ARG A 111 -3.74 17.76 14.01
C ARG A 111 -4.34 18.72 12.98
N SER A 112 -4.06 18.54 11.68
CA SER A 112 -4.46 19.52 10.67
C SER A 112 -5.86 19.29 10.11
N GLU A 113 -6.32 18.03 10.02
CA GLU A 113 -7.60 17.69 9.40
C GLU A 113 -8.24 16.45 10.05
N HIS A 114 -9.57 16.48 10.20
CA HIS A 114 -10.37 15.31 10.58
C HIS A 114 -10.32 14.25 9.48
N GLY A 115 -10.10 13.00 9.86
CA GLY A 115 -9.98 11.93 8.87
C GLY A 115 -9.87 10.56 9.49
N LYS A 116 -10.56 9.60 8.89
CA LYS A 116 -10.50 8.19 9.31
C LYS A 116 -9.10 7.63 9.04
N HIS A 117 -8.45 7.13 10.09
CA HIS A 117 -7.10 6.62 10.05
C HIS A 117 -6.94 5.34 10.86
N SER A 118 -6.07 4.44 10.38
CA SER A 118 -5.80 3.17 11.04
C SER A 118 -4.57 3.31 11.91
N VAL A 119 -4.61 2.80 13.14
CA VAL A 119 -3.45 2.69 14.03
C VAL A 119 -3.38 1.29 14.65
N MET A 120 -2.17 0.89 15.05
CA MET A 120 -1.97 -0.30 15.86
C MET A 120 -2.05 0.08 17.33
N LEU A 121 -2.89 -0.62 18.09
CA LEU A 121 -3.06 -0.46 19.52
C LEU A 121 -2.46 -1.68 20.22
N HIS A 122 -1.49 -1.44 21.09
CA HIS A 122 -0.72 -2.49 21.77
C HIS A 122 -1.19 -2.75 23.19
N SER A 123 -1.67 -1.73 23.89
CA SER A 123 -2.19 -1.87 25.25
C SER A 123 -3.04 -0.67 25.66
N LEU A 124 -3.87 -0.90 26.69
CA LEU A 124 -4.55 0.12 27.48
C LEU A 124 -4.10 -0.04 28.94
N GLU A 125 -3.48 0.99 29.52
CA GLU A 125 -3.15 1.02 30.95
C GLU A 125 -4.34 1.60 31.74
N GLY A 126 -5.40 0.80 31.85
CA GLY A 126 -6.68 1.22 32.41
C GLY A 126 -7.25 2.44 31.68
N TYR A 127 -7.78 3.40 32.45
CA TYR A 127 -8.30 4.68 31.94
C TYR A 127 -7.24 5.80 31.92
N GLN A 128 -5.94 5.47 31.94
CA GLN A 128 -4.88 6.48 32.00
C GLN A 128 -4.30 6.79 30.62
N LYS A 129 -3.84 5.76 29.89
CA LYS A 129 -3.14 5.95 28.61
C LYS A 129 -3.24 4.73 27.70
N ALA A 130 -3.13 4.97 26.40
CA ALA A 130 -3.12 3.97 25.35
C ALA A 130 -1.75 3.94 24.65
N LEU A 131 -1.17 2.75 24.46
CA LEU A 131 0.05 2.59 23.68
C LEU A 131 -0.29 2.37 22.20
N ILE A 132 0.00 3.38 21.37
CA ILE A 132 -0.32 3.33 19.94
C ILE A 132 0.94 3.33 19.08
N GLN A 133 0.80 2.76 17.89
CA GLN A 133 1.77 2.87 16.81
C GLN A 133 1.09 3.36 15.54
N ASP A 134 1.66 4.42 14.98
CA ASP A 134 1.33 5.00 13.68
C ASP A 134 2.61 5.07 12.84
N TYR A 135 2.49 5.03 11.52
CA TYR A 135 3.64 5.01 10.63
C TYR A 135 3.76 6.26 9.75
N GLU A 136 2.71 7.06 9.62
CA GLU A 136 2.74 8.19 8.69
C GLU A 136 2.04 9.41 9.29
N PRO A 137 2.74 10.30 10.02
CA PRO A 137 4.15 10.21 10.38
C PRO A 137 4.39 9.15 11.45
N TYR A 138 5.60 8.56 11.48
CA TYR A 138 5.93 7.53 12.45
C TYR A 138 5.76 8.04 13.89
N TYR A 139 5.01 7.30 14.70
CA TYR A 139 4.81 7.52 16.11
C TYR A 139 4.69 6.17 16.81
N TYR A 140 5.40 6.00 17.93
CA TYR A 140 5.26 4.86 18.81
C TYR A 140 5.36 5.36 20.24
N GLY A 141 4.26 5.30 20.98
CA GLY A 141 4.23 5.87 22.32
C GLY A 141 2.86 5.91 22.96
N TYR A 142 2.84 6.34 24.20
CA TYR A 142 1.63 6.50 24.99
C TYR A 142 0.94 7.83 24.68
N ILE A 143 -0.38 7.78 24.52
CA ILE A 143 -1.27 8.95 24.50
C ILE A 143 -2.24 8.90 25.68
N PRO A 144 -2.71 10.05 26.20
CA PRO A 144 -3.73 10.06 27.24
C PRO A 144 -4.98 9.28 26.81
N TYR A 145 -5.56 8.50 27.72
CA TYR A 145 -6.73 7.67 27.42
C TYR A 145 -7.90 8.52 26.89
N GLU A 146 -8.11 9.71 27.46
CA GLU A 146 -9.19 10.59 27.01
C GLU A 146 -9.02 11.05 25.56
N VAL A 147 -7.77 11.33 25.14
CA VAL A 147 -7.47 11.66 23.73
C VAL A 147 -7.74 10.46 22.84
N PHE A 148 -7.35 9.27 23.27
CA PHE A 148 -7.62 8.03 22.56
C PHE A 148 -9.12 7.73 22.43
N ARG A 149 -9.88 7.87 23.53
CA ARG A 149 -11.33 7.69 23.56
C ARG A 149 -12.01 8.58 22.54
N ILE A 150 -11.72 9.88 22.57
CA ILE A 150 -12.30 10.84 21.63
C ILE A 150 -11.94 10.46 20.18
N ALA A 151 -10.67 10.07 19.92
CA ALA A 151 -10.26 9.62 18.59
C ALA A 151 -11.02 8.37 18.13
N PHE A 152 -11.21 7.40 19.02
CA PHE A 152 -11.90 6.13 18.76
C PHE A 152 -13.39 6.34 18.48
N GLU A 153 -14.05 7.21 19.25
CA GLU A 153 -15.49 7.44 19.18
C GLU A 153 -15.89 8.46 18.10
N SER A 154 -14.94 9.25 17.60
CA SER A 154 -15.18 10.21 16.50
C SER A 154 -15.35 9.54 15.14
N VAL A 155 -15.16 8.21 15.04
CA VAL A 155 -15.40 7.44 13.82
C VAL A 155 -16.62 6.55 14.03
N SER A 156 -17.64 6.68 13.19
CA SER A 156 -18.81 5.79 13.24
C SER A 156 -18.41 4.33 12.99
N ASN A 157 -19.03 3.40 13.72
CA ASN A 157 -18.84 1.94 13.60
C ASN A 157 -17.35 1.55 13.73
N THR A 158 -16.77 1.84 14.89
CA THR A 158 -15.35 1.57 15.11
C THR A 158 -15.07 0.09 15.01
N GLN A 159 -14.10 -0.24 14.15
CA GLN A 159 -13.73 -1.61 13.88
C GLN A 159 -12.39 -1.89 14.56
N VAL A 160 -12.39 -2.91 15.42
CA VAL A 160 -11.17 -3.54 15.92
C VAL A 160 -10.92 -4.76 15.05
N THR A 161 -9.70 -4.94 14.60
CA THR A 161 -9.32 -6.09 13.79
C THR A 161 -8.14 -6.81 14.41
N VAL A 162 -8.21 -8.14 14.36
CA VAL A 162 -7.16 -9.08 14.76
C VAL A 162 -6.97 -10.16 13.70
N PHE A 163 -5.93 -10.98 13.84
CA PHE A 163 -5.62 -12.07 12.92
C PHE A 163 -5.61 -13.42 13.65
N ASN A 164 -6.53 -14.29 13.27
CA ASN A 164 -6.60 -15.66 13.76
C ASN A 164 -5.75 -16.59 12.92
N LYS A 165 -5.21 -17.64 13.53
CA LYS A 165 -4.60 -18.75 12.79
C LYS A 165 -5.70 -19.61 12.15
N VAL A 166 -5.53 -19.96 10.88
CA VAL A 166 -6.38 -20.95 10.21
C VAL A 166 -5.94 -22.35 10.63
N SER A 167 -6.86 -23.15 11.18
CA SER A 167 -6.56 -24.46 11.79
C SER A 167 -6.05 -25.51 10.80
N LEU A 168 -6.56 -25.51 9.57
CA LEU A 168 -6.23 -26.47 8.51
C LEU A 168 -5.35 -25.86 7.41
N TYR A 169 -4.49 -24.91 7.75
CA TYR A 169 -3.61 -24.28 6.77
C TYR A 169 -2.49 -25.24 6.32
N ASN A 170 -2.40 -25.48 5.02
CA ASN A 170 -1.28 -26.15 4.37
C ASN A 170 -0.46 -25.14 3.56
N ASP A 171 0.81 -24.98 3.94
CA ASP A 171 1.70 -23.99 3.34
C ASP A 171 2.03 -24.30 1.87
N LEU A 172 2.24 -25.58 1.56
CA LEU A 172 2.59 -26.03 0.22
C LEU A 172 1.41 -25.89 -0.74
N GLU A 173 0.21 -26.30 -0.31
CA GLU A 173 -1.02 -26.14 -1.10
C GLU A 173 -1.31 -24.66 -1.38
N SER A 174 -1.15 -23.79 -0.37
CA SER A 174 -1.29 -22.35 -0.55
C SER A 174 -0.31 -21.82 -1.60
N LEU A 175 0.96 -22.22 -1.53
CA LEU A 175 1.99 -21.80 -2.49
C LEU A 175 1.68 -22.26 -3.92
N ILE A 176 1.22 -23.50 -4.09
CA ILE A 176 0.80 -24.04 -5.40
C ILE A 176 -0.36 -23.19 -5.95
N PHE A 177 -1.39 -22.98 -5.14
CA PHE A 177 -2.56 -22.18 -5.51
C PHE A 177 -2.18 -20.74 -5.92
N ILE A 178 -1.29 -20.08 -5.18
CA ILE A 178 -0.83 -18.74 -5.53
C ILE A 178 -0.09 -18.73 -6.87
N LYS A 179 0.74 -19.74 -7.15
CA LYS A 179 1.44 -19.85 -8.44
C LYS A 179 0.47 -20.09 -9.59
N GLU A 180 -0.63 -20.81 -9.36
CA GLU A 180 -1.71 -20.96 -10.34
C GLU A 180 -2.44 -19.63 -10.57
N LYS A 181 -2.80 -18.93 -9.50
CA LYS A 181 -3.43 -17.60 -9.60
C LYS A 181 -2.56 -16.56 -10.28
N TYR A 182 -1.25 -16.61 -10.06
CA TYR A 182 -0.29 -15.81 -10.80
C TYR A 182 -0.33 -16.09 -12.31
N LYS A 183 -0.37 -17.36 -12.72
CA LYS A 183 -0.48 -17.73 -14.15
C LYS A 183 -1.80 -17.24 -14.74
N GLU A 184 -2.92 -17.46 -14.06
CA GLU A 184 -4.23 -16.93 -14.48
C GLU A 184 -4.19 -15.41 -14.63
N PHE A 185 -3.62 -14.72 -13.64
CA PHE A 185 -3.48 -13.27 -13.64
C PHE A 185 -2.73 -12.76 -14.88
N LEU A 186 -1.59 -13.38 -15.21
CA LEU A 186 -0.80 -12.98 -16.38
C LEU A 186 -1.57 -13.07 -17.70
N THR A 187 -2.50 -14.02 -17.86
CA THR A 187 -3.30 -14.12 -19.09
C THR A 187 -4.24 -12.93 -19.32
N GLY A 188 -4.56 -12.18 -18.26
CA GLY A 188 -5.40 -10.98 -18.33
C GLY A 188 -4.64 -9.66 -18.37
N VAL A 189 -3.31 -9.68 -18.29
CA VAL A 189 -2.52 -8.44 -18.28
C VAL A 189 -2.47 -7.83 -19.68
N SER A 190 -2.96 -6.60 -19.78
CA SER A 190 -2.81 -5.74 -20.95
C SER A 190 -2.41 -4.33 -20.50
N GLN A 191 -1.77 -3.59 -21.41
CA GLN A 191 -1.36 -2.21 -21.15
C GLN A 191 -1.54 -1.33 -22.39
N ASN A 192 -2.09 -0.16 -22.16
CA ASN A 192 -1.99 1.05 -22.95
C ASN A 192 -0.92 1.95 -22.32
N TYR A 193 -0.35 2.84 -23.14
CA TYR A 193 0.75 3.71 -22.72
C TYR A 193 0.35 5.19 -22.73
N GLU A 194 -0.96 5.48 -22.75
CA GLU A 194 -1.52 6.84 -22.91
C GLU A 194 -0.99 7.81 -21.85
N MET A 195 -0.86 7.33 -20.60
CA MET A 195 -0.29 8.12 -19.51
C MET A 195 1.15 8.58 -19.80
N PHE A 196 1.96 7.78 -20.49
CA PHE A 196 3.32 8.17 -20.87
C PHE A 196 3.32 9.05 -22.11
N ASP A 197 2.52 8.69 -23.12
CA ASP A 197 2.41 9.44 -24.38
C ASP A 197 2.01 10.90 -24.10
N LEU A 198 1.11 11.14 -23.13
CA LEU A 198 0.73 12.49 -22.71
C LEU A 198 1.92 13.33 -22.23
N ILE A 199 2.85 12.78 -21.44
CA ILE A 199 4.07 13.52 -21.06
C ILE A 199 5.02 13.62 -22.25
N ILE A 200 5.25 12.55 -23.00
CA ILE A 200 6.26 12.52 -24.07
C ILE A 200 5.93 13.55 -25.16
N ASP A 201 4.68 13.57 -25.60
CA ASP A 201 4.22 14.40 -26.71
C ASP A 201 3.84 15.81 -26.26
N ASN A 202 3.26 15.93 -25.06
CA ASN A 202 2.65 17.17 -24.59
C ASN A 202 3.27 17.68 -23.26
N THR A 203 4.59 17.51 -23.06
CA THR A 203 5.25 17.88 -21.79
C THR A 203 4.89 19.29 -21.32
N GLN A 204 4.90 20.29 -22.20
CA GLN A 204 4.59 21.67 -21.82
C GLN A 204 3.15 21.80 -21.29
N VAL A 205 2.18 21.16 -21.95
CA VAL A 205 0.77 21.13 -21.52
C VAL A 205 0.65 20.47 -20.14
N VAL A 206 1.35 19.35 -19.91
CA VAL A 206 1.37 18.69 -18.60
C VAL A 206 1.90 19.61 -17.52
N LEU A 207 3.00 20.33 -17.79
CA LEU A 207 3.65 21.20 -16.82
C LEU A 207 2.82 22.46 -16.52
N GLU A 208 2.12 23.01 -17.51
CA GLU A 208 1.27 24.19 -17.34
C GLU A 208 -0.10 23.86 -16.71
N ASN A 209 -0.50 22.60 -16.71
CA ASN A 209 -1.78 22.15 -16.16
C ASN A 209 -1.62 21.54 -14.75
N GLU A 210 -2.02 22.30 -13.74
CA GLU A 210 -1.93 21.86 -12.33
C GLU A 210 -2.73 20.59 -12.02
N ASN A 211 -3.84 20.35 -12.72
CA ASN A 211 -4.61 19.12 -12.54
C ASN A 211 -3.84 17.91 -13.07
N LEU A 212 -3.18 18.04 -14.23
CA LEU A 212 -2.34 16.96 -14.76
C LEU A 212 -1.13 16.68 -13.85
N LEU A 213 -0.48 17.71 -13.30
CA LEU A 213 0.59 17.53 -12.31
C LEU A 213 0.09 16.76 -11.08
N LYS A 214 -1.09 17.09 -10.56
CA LYS A 214 -1.71 16.36 -9.44
C LYS A 214 -2.03 14.92 -9.82
N CYS A 215 -2.51 14.66 -11.04
CA CYS A 215 -2.71 13.30 -11.52
C CYS A 215 -1.40 12.50 -11.52
N TYR A 216 -0.31 13.06 -12.05
CA TYR A 216 1.00 12.37 -12.02
C TYR A 216 1.55 12.17 -10.60
N ASP A 217 1.33 13.12 -9.70
CA ASP A 217 1.69 12.96 -8.28
C ASP A 217 0.96 11.78 -7.61
N GLN A 218 -0.24 11.41 -8.07
CA GLN A 218 -0.99 10.25 -7.58
C GLN A 218 -0.66 8.95 -8.34
N ALA A 219 -0.49 9.03 -9.66
CA ALA A 219 -0.31 7.88 -10.55
C ALA A 219 1.10 7.24 -10.45
N LEU A 220 2.16 8.07 -10.40
CA LEU A 220 3.53 7.55 -10.34
C LEU A 220 3.83 6.78 -9.03
N PRO A 221 3.31 7.18 -7.85
CA PRO A 221 3.28 6.34 -6.66
C PRO A 221 2.63 4.97 -6.86
N LEU A 222 1.44 4.90 -7.48
CA LEU A 222 0.74 3.64 -7.75
C LEU A 222 1.59 2.71 -8.62
N LEU A 223 2.13 3.23 -9.73
CA LEU A 223 3.02 2.49 -10.62
C LEU A 223 4.25 1.98 -9.87
N SER A 224 4.92 2.88 -9.14
CA SER A 224 6.11 2.57 -8.36
C SER A 224 5.85 1.44 -7.36
N GLY A 225 4.83 1.59 -6.51
CA GLY A 225 4.47 0.58 -5.51
C GLY A 225 4.07 -0.75 -6.13
N SER A 226 3.33 -0.72 -7.24
CA SER A 226 2.96 -1.91 -8.01
C SER A 226 4.19 -2.71 -8.45
N ARG A 227 5.15 -2.06 -9.13
CA ARG A 227 6.34 -2.75 -9.63
C ARG A 227 7.24 -3.26 -8.52
N TYR A 228 7.39 -2.50 -7.43
CA TYR A 228 8.15 -2.94 -6.26
C TYR A 228 7.59 -4.22 -5.65
N LEU A 229 6.28 -4.25 -5.37
CA LEU A 229 5.66 -5.40 -4.72
C LEU A 229 5.70 -6.64 -5.62
N PHE A 230 5.53 -6.44 -6.93
CA PHE A 230 5.61 -7.53 -7.90
C PHE A 230 7.04 -8.08 -8.01
N ALA A 231 8.06 -7.22 -7.92
CA ALA A 231 9.44 -7.67 -7.81
C ALA A 231 9.66 -8.53 -6.56
N LYS A 232 9.07 -8.16 -5.42
CA LYS A 232 9.15 -8.96 -4.19
C LYS A 232 8.46 -10.31 -4.31
N PHE A 233 7.36 -10.40 -5.04
CA PHE A 233 6.75 -11.68 -5.38
C PHE A 233 7.71 -12.56 -6.20
N HIS A 234 8.28 -12.03 -7.29
CA HIS A 234 9.22 -12.76 -8.13
C HIS A 234 10.44 -13.27 -7.35
N GLU A 235 11.06 -12.42 -6.54
CA GLU A 235 12.23 -12.77 -5.73
C GLU A 235 11.91 -13.85 -4.69
N GLN A 236 10.86 -13.63 -3.88
CA GLN A 236 10.64 -14.41 -2.66
C GLN A 236 9.73 -15.63 -2.87
N VAL A 237 8.85 -15.61 -3.87
CA VAL A 237 7.84 -16.66 -4.09
C VAL A 237 8.17 -17.50 -5.33
N LEU A 238 8.59 -16.86 -6.42
CA LEU A 238 9.02 -17.57 -7.62
C LEU A 238 10.49 -17.98 -7.58
N GLY A 239 11.27 -17.46 -6.63
CA GLY A 239 12.71 -17.75 -6.51
C GLY A 239 13.53 -17.16 -7.65
N SER A 240 13.03 -16.10 -8.31
CA SER A 240 13.77 -15.40 -9.35
C SER A 240 14.99 -14.72 -8.72
N PRO A 241 16.20 -14.90 -9.26
CA PRO A 241 17.38 -14.17 -8.78
C PRO A 241 17.16 -12.65 -8.82
N THR A 242 17.74 -11.93 -7.87
CA THR A 242 17.64 -10.46 -7.80
C THR A 242 18.19 -9.76 -9.06
N ASN A 243 19.16 -10.39 -9.73
CA ASN A 243 19.73 -9.95 -11.01
C ASN A 243 19.06 -10.60 -12.24
N SER A 244 17.89 -11.21 -12.07
CA SER A 244 17.10 -11.66 -13.22
C SER A 244 16.54 -10.45 -13.96
N THR A 245 16.47 -10.55 -15.29
CA THR A 245 15.97 -9.47 -16.15
C THR A 245 14.60 -8.93 -15.71
N ILE A 246 13.69 -9.81 -15.26
CA ILE A 246 12.36 -9.43 -14.78
C ILE A 246 12.46 -8.55 -13.53
N VAL A 247 13.21 -9.01 -12.51
CA VAL A 247 13.36 -8.28 -11.25
C VAL A 247 14.08 -6.95 -11.47
N GLU A 248 15.10 -6.92 -12.33
CA GLU A 248 15.83 -5.70 -12.68
C GLU A 248 14.93 -4.67 -13.37
N LEU A 249 14.10 -5.10 -14.35
CA LEU A 249 13.15 -4.22 -15.03
C LEU A 249 12.11 -3.66 -14.05
N LEU A 250 11.53 -4.52 -13.20
CA LEU A 250 10.56 -4.08 -12.18
C LEU A 250 11.16 -3.06 -11.20
N MET A 251 12.37 -3.32 -10.71
CA MET A 251 13.06 -2.43 -9.79
C MET A 251 13.54 -1.14 -10.47
N SER A 252 13.91 -1.21 -11.75
CA SER A 252 14.20 -0.03 -12.58
C SER A 252 12.96 0.85 -12.73
N ASN A 253 11.81 0.26 -13.08
CA ASN A 253 10.55 0.99 -13.27
C ASN A 253 10.06 1.61 -11.96
N TYR A 254 10.20 0.88 -10.83
CA TYR A 254 9.97 1.41 -9.49
C TYR A 254 10.78 2.70 -9.22
N ARG A 255 12.09 2.67 -9.51
CA ARG A 255 13.00 3.80 -9.25
C ARG A 255 12.74 4.96 -10.19
N GLU A 256 12.63 4.71 -11.50
CA GLU A 256 12.39 5.76 -12.50
C GLU A 256 11.04 6.47 -12.26
N SER A 257 9.99 5.73 -11.87
CA SER A 257 8.71 6.34 -11.49
C SER A 257 8.85 7.34 -10.34
N LEU A 258 9.63 7.01 -9.30
CA LEU A 258 9.90 7.93 -8.18
C LEU A 258 10.74 9.14 -8.60
N ILE A 259 11.73 8.93 -9.47
CA ILE A 259 12.56 10.01 -9.97
C ILE A 259 11.70 10.99 -10.77
N ILE A 260 10.87 10.50 -11.69
CA ILE A 260 9.95 11.33 -12.47
C ILE A 260 8.99 12.08 -11.54
N LYS A 261 8.40 11.42 -10.54
CA LYS A 261 7.56 12.07 -9.53
C LYS A 261 8.28 13.24 -8.86
N ASN A 262 9.50 13.00 -8.38
CA ASN A 262 10.28 14.02 -7.68
C ASN A 262 10.67 15.19 -8.61
N ILE A 263 10.91 14.92 -9.89
CA ILE A 263 11.14 15.96 -10.90
C ILE A 263 9.90 16.84 -11.07
N LEU A 264 8.71 16.23 -11.23
CA LEU A 264 7.45 16.96 -11.39
C LEU A 264 7.07 17.74 -10.13
N LEU A 265 7.28 17.16 -8.94
CA LEU A 265 7.09 17.83 -7.66
C LEU A 265 8.06 19.02 -7.50
N LYS A 266 9.34 18.84 -7.86
CA LYS A 266 10.30 19.96 -7.84
C LYS A 266 9.85 21.06 -8.80
N TYR A 267 9.33 20.71 -9.97
CA TYR A 267 8.79 21.68 -10.91
C TYR A 267 7.58 22.43 -10.33
N SER A 268 6.66 21.77 -9.62
CA SER A 268 5.49 22.45 -9.04
C SER A 268 5.85 23.55 -8.04
N PHE A 269 7.01 23.43 -7.37
CA PHE A 269 7.53 24.46 -6.47
C PHE A 269 8.45 25.48 -7.15
N THR A 270 9.35 25.03 -8.02
CA THR A 270 10.45 25.87 -8.54
C THR A 270 10.19 26.45 -9.93
N ARG A 271 9.23 25.89 -10.66
CA ARG A 271 8.94 26.17 -12.08
C ARG A 271 10.17 26.02 -13.00
N LYS A 272 11.19 25.27 -12.57
CA LYS A 272 12.42 24.97 -13.31
C LYS A 272 12.56 23.46 -13.52
N ILE A 273 12.79 23.06 -14.77
CA ILE A 273 12.93 21.66 -15.14
C ILE A 273 13.78 21.50 -16.41
N ASP A 274 14.56 20.43 -16.48
CA ASP A 274 15.15 19.94 -17.72
C ASP A 274 14.12 19.09 -18.47
N LEU A 275 13.49 19.69 -19.49
CA LEU A 275 12.46 19.04 -20.29
C LEU A 275 12.98 17.80 -21.03
N ASN A 276 14.18 17.87 -21.57
CA ASN A 276 14.77 16.76 -22.31
C ASN A 276 15.12 15.61 -21.37
N GLY A 277 15.65 15.93 -20.18
CA GLY A 277 15.89 14.96 -19.12
C GLY A 277 14.61 14.27 -18.66
N LEU A 278 13.51 15.01 -18.47
CA LEU A 278 12.20 14.44 -18.13
C LEU A 278 11.71 13.50 -19.25
N LYS A 279 11.67 13.96 -20.50
CA LYS A 279 11.22 13.16 -21.65
C LYS A 279 12.03 11.86 -21.79
N THR A 280 13.35 11.95 -21.70
CA THR A 280 14.25 10.79 -21.81
C THR A 280 13.93 9.74 -20.75
N ARG A 281 13.65 10.16 -19.51
CA ARG A 281 13.28 9.24 -18.43
C ARG A 281 11.93 8.57 -18.66
N VAL A 282 10.93 9.33 -19.13
CA VAL A 282 9.59 8.79 -19.40
C VAL A 282 9.63 7.80 -20.56
N ILE A 283 10.40 8.10 -21.62
CA ILE A 283 10.64 7.18 -22.73
C ILE A 283 11.33 5.91 -22.23
N SER A 284 12.37 6.04 -21.39
CA SER A 284 13.06 4.88 -20.81
C SER A 284 12.12 4.01 -19.97
N LEU A 285 11.30 4.62 -19.11
CA LEU A 285 10.29 3.93 -18.31
C LEU A 285 9.28 3.19 -19.20
N CYS A 286 8.74 3.85 -20.22
CA CYS A 286 7.82 3.25 -21.19
C CYS A 286 8.43 2.04 -21.91
N ASN A 287 9.67 2.17 -22.39
CA ASN A 287 10.37 1.07 -23.06
C ASN A 287 10.64 -0.12 -22.13
N ASN A 288 10.98 0.15 -20.87
CA ASN A 288 11.18 -0.91 -19.88
C ASN A 288 9.87 -1.63 -19.54
N GLU A 289 8.74 -0.91 -19.42
CA GLU A 289 7.40 -1.52 -19.25
C GLU A 289 7.03 -2.43 -20.42
N LYS A 290 7.25 -1.96 -21.67
CA LYS A 290 7.03 -2.78 -22.88
C LYS A 290 7.90 -4.04 -22.88
N LYS A 291 9.18 -3.89 -22.57
CA LYS A 291 10.12 -5.03 -22.49
C LYS A 291 9.73 -6.02 -21.41
N LEU A 292 9.35 -5.52 -20.23
CA LEU A 292 8.89 -6.34 -19.11
C LEU A 292 7.67 -7.17 -19.50
N LEU A 293 6.65 -6.53 -20.08
CA LEU A 293 5.42 -7.21 -20.49
C LEU A 293 5.69 -8.29 -21.55
N ASN A 294 6.57 -7.99 -22.51
CA ASN A 294 6.99 -8.96 -23.53
C ASN A 294 7.69 -10.19 -22.93
N ILE A 295 8.48 -10.02 -21.86
CA ILE A 295 9.15 -11.14 -21.17
C ILE A 295 8.16 -11.94 -20.31
N LEU A 296 7.17 -11.29 -19.71
CA LEU A 296 6.20 -11.96 -18.84
C LEU A 296 5.17 -12.78 -19.61
N LEU A 297 4.86 -12.40 -20.86
CA LEU A 297 3.82 -13.02 -21.68
C LEU A 297 4.33 -14.06 -22.69
N ASN A 298 5.64 -14.21 -22.87
CA ASN A 298 6.27 -15.23 -23.72
C ASN A 298 7.02 -16.27 -22.89
#